data_AF-A0A640SD45-F1
#
_entry.id   AF-A0A640SD45-F1
#
_cell.length_a   1.000
_cell.length_b   1.000
_cell.length_c   1.000
_cell.angle_alpha   90.00
_cell.angle_beta   90.00
_cell.angle_gamma   90.00
#
_symmetry.space_group_name_H-M   'P 1'
#
loop_
_entity.id
_entity.type
_entity.pdbx_description
1 polymer ?
#
loop_
_entity_poly.entity_id
_entity_poly.type
_entity_poly.pdbx_seq_one_letter_code
_entity_poly.pdbx_strand_id
1 'polypeptide(L)' 'MRTDFDPAAMSRNEFYKLLTAVVVPRPIAWVSTISPDGASANLAPAKF' A
#
# COMPACT_ATOMS: atom_id res chain seq x y z
N MET A 1 -18.84 -21.39 -1.78
CA MET A 1 -19.41 -20.46 -0.78
C MET A 1 -18.91 -19.07 -1.12
N ARG A 2 -19.80 -18.09 -1.26
CA ARG A 2 -19.45 -16.68 -1.48
C ARG A 2 -19.51 -15.97 -0.12
N THR A 3 -18.53 -15.12 0.16
CA THR A 3 -18.50 -14.27 1.36
C THR A 3 -18.48 -12.82 0.88
N ASP A 4 -19.43 -12.03 1.38
CA ASP A 4 -19.52 -10.60 1.09
C ASP A 4 -19.01 -9.79 2.28
N PHE A 5 -18.30 -8.70 2.00
CA PHE A 5 -17.73 -7.79 3.00
C PHE A 5 -18.28 -6.38 2.75
N ASP A 6 -18.86 -5.75 3.78
CA ASP A 6 -19.29 -4.35 3.74
C ASP A 6 -18.17 -3.44 4.28
N PRO A 7 -17.52 -2.59 3.46
CA PRO A 7 -16.47 -1.70 3.91
C PRO A 7 -16.91 -0.70 4.98
N ALA A 8 -18.19 -0.31 5.02
CA ALA A 8 -18.71 0.64 6.00
C ALA A 8 -18.85 0.03 7.41
N ALA A 9 -18.97 -1.30 7.48
CA ALA A 9 -19.08 -2.05 8.73
C ALA A 9 -17.73 -2.56 9.26
N MET A 10 -16.64 -2.39 8.51
CA MET A 10 -15.31 -2.87 8.87
C MET A 10 -14.44 -1.76 9.46
N SER A 11 -13.50 -2.12 10.34
CA SER A 11 -12.45 -1.18 10.70
C SER A 11 -11.50 -0.93 9.51
N ARG A 12 -10.88 0.25 9.49
CA ARG A 12 -9.89 0.62 8.46
C ARG A 12 -8.75 -0.41 8.33
N ASN A 13 -8.29 -0.97 9.45
CA ASN A 13 -7.18 -1.92 9.47
C ASN A 13 -7.59 -3.28 8.88
N GLU A 14 -8.80 -3.76 9.16
CA GLU A 14 -9.32 -5.02 8.60
C GLU A 14 -9.53 -4.89 7.09
N PHE A 15 -10.12 -3.78 6.65
CA PHE A 15 -10.35 -3.56 5.23
C PHE A 15 -9.04 -3.41 4.44
N TYR A 16 -8.04 -2.72 5.01
CA TYR A 16 -6.70 -2.62 4.42
C TYR A 16 -6.03 -3.99 4.23
N LYS A 17 -6.14 -4.88 5.23
CA LYS A 17 -5.63 -6.26 5.12
C LYS A 17 -6.34 -7.04 4.00
N LEU A 18 -7.67 -6.93 3.90
CA LEU A 18 -8.44 -7.57 2.84
C LEU A 18 -7.97 -7.10 1.46
N LEU A 19 -7.95 -5.78 1.22
CA LEU A 19 -7.52 -5.19 -0.05
C LEU A 19 -6.12 -5.65 -0.46
N THR A 20 -5.15 -5.55 0.45
CA THR A 20 -3.75 -5.87 0.16
C THR A 20 -3.47 -7.36 -0.07
N ALA A 21 -4.39 -8.23 0.36
CA ALA A 21 -4.34 -9.67 0.15
C ALA A 21 -4.99 -10.12 -1.17
N VAL A 22 -6.02 -9.41 -1.65
CA VAL A 22 -6.81 -9.84 -2.83
C VAL A 22 -6.48 -9.08 -4.12
N VAL A 23 -5.99 -7.84 -4.03
CA VAL A 23 -5.54 -7.08 -5.21
C VAL A 23 -4.08 -7.44 -5.48
N VAL A 24 -3.87 -8.50 -6.26
CA VAL A 24 -2.55 -9.08 -6.57
C VAL A 24 -2.49 -9.62 -8.01
N PRO A 25 -1.29 -9.69 -8.64
CA PRO A 25 0.00 -9.19 -8.17
C PRO A 25 0.10 -7.67 -8.21
N ARG A 26 0.93 -7.07 -7.36
CA ARG A 26 1.16 -5.62 -7.33
C ARG A 26 2.56 -5.28 -7.84
N PRO A 27 2.69 -4.47 -8.90
CA PRO A 27 3.99 -3.97 -9.32
C PRO A 27 4.62 -3.12 -8.21
N ILE A 28 5.94 -3.18 -8.11
CA ILE A 28 6.72 -2.43 -7.11
C ILE A 28 7.46 -1.31 -7.83
N ALA A 29 7.12 -0.06 -7.51
CA ALA A 29 7.85 1.11 -7.96
C ALA A 29 8.97 1.43 -6.96
N TRP A 30 10.20 1.57 -7.41
CA TRP A 30 11.29 2.10 -6.60
C TRP A 30 11.31 3.62 -6.74
N VAL A 31 10.98 4.34 -5.66
CA VAL A 31 10.87 5.80 -5.67
C VAL A 31 12.05 6.39 -4.91
N SER A 32 12.83 7.22 -5.60
CA SER A 32 13.91 7.99 -5.00
C SER A 32 13.47 9.41 -4.65
N THR A 33 14.06 9.97 -3.60
CA THR A 33 13.92 11.37 -3.21
C THR A 33 15.27 11.93 -2.75
N ILE A 34 15.40 13.26 -2.78
CA ILE A 34 16.57 13.98 -2.27
C ILE A 34 16.05 14.97 -1.22
N SER A 35 16.77 15.13 -0.10
CA SER A 35 16.42 16.12 0.92
C SER A 35 16.49 17.54 0.36
N PRO A 36 15.74 18.50 0.91
CA PRO A 36 15.71 19.87 0.38
C PRO A 36 17.08 20.56 0.35
N ASP A 37 17.97 20.19 1.27
CA ASP A 37 19.37 20.67 1.34
C ASP A 37 20.34 19.90 0.44
N GLY A 38 19.87 18.85 -0.25
CA GLY A 38 20.69 17.99 -1.09
C GLY A 38 21.63 17.04 -0.34
N ALA A 39 21.64 17.06 1.00
CA ALA A 39 22.62 16.33 1.80
C ALA A 39 22.37 14.81 1.85
N SER A 40 21.14 14.36 1.57
CA SER A 40 20.77 12.95 1.63
C SER A 40 19.88 12.53 0.47
N ALA A 41 20.06 11.28 0.02
CA ALA A 41 19.18 10.62 -0.92
C ALA A 41 18.49 9.44 -0.22
N ASN A 42 17.20 9.28 -0.50
CA ASN A 42 16.39 8.16 -0.03
C ASN A 42 15.90 7.35 -1.24
N LEU A 43 15.75 6.04 -1.05
CA LEU A 43 15.18 5.14 -2.05
C LEU A 43 14.30 4.14 -1.30
N ALA A 44 13.01 4.10 -1.64
CA ALA A 44 12.06 3.20 -0.99
C ALA A 44 11.18 2.48 -2.02
N PRO A 45 10.82 1.22 -1.75
CA PRO A 45 9.83 0.51 -2.56
C PRO A 45 8.42 1.00 -2.22
N ALA A 46 7.67 1.39 -3.24
CA ALA A 46 6.26 1.73 -3.17
C ALA A 46 5.44 0.68 -3.91
N LYS A 47 4.40 0.18 -3.24
CA LYS A 47 3.38 -0.67 -3.81
C LYS A 47 2.05 -0.24 -3.22
N PHE A 48 1.12 0.09 -4.09
CA PHE A 48 -0.22 0.60 -3.73
C PHE A 48 -1.16 -0.61 -3.74
#